data_AF-A0A7W0JFM4-F1
#
_entry.id   AF-A0A7W0JFM4-F1
#
_cell.length_a   1.000
_cell.length_b   1.000
_cell.length_c   1.000
_cell.angle_alpha   90.00
_cell.angle_beta   90.00
_cell.angle_gamma   90.00
#
_symmetry.space_group_name_H-M   'P 1'
#
loop_
_entity.id
_entity.type
_entity.pdbx_description
1 polymer ?
#
loop_
_entity_poly.entity_id
_entity_poly.type
_entity_poly.pdbx_seq_one_letter_code
_entity_poly.pdbx_strand_id
1 'polypeptide(L)'
;MAVKRAQSETDAYVVWLQFEKDSFQNGQIVVNSPDLVVKYNIYAPRTGESKAKGKVFYQAMAGPRGRAGSSDPVKITAEAAGIETADRVIDWFTLSRHPPQLERP
;
A
#
# COMPACT_ATOMS: atom_id res chain seq x y z
N MET A 1 -11.34 3.94 15.13
CA MET A 1 -11.22 4.01 13.65
C MET A 1 -10.18 5.05 13.29
N ALA A 2 -9.35 4.80 12.26
CA ALA A 2 -8.19 5.64 11.92
C ALA A 2 -8.54 7.12 11.67
N VAL A 3 -9.67 7.41 11.02
CA VAL A 3 -10.17 8.79 10.80
C VAL A 3 -10.40 9.53 12.12
N LYS A 4 -11.05 8.88 13.11
CA LYS A 4 -11.28 9.50 14.43
C LYS A 4 -9.96 9.76 15.16
N ARG A 5 -8.98 8.86 15.00
CA ARG A 5 -7.64 9.08 15.55
C ARG A 5 -6.98 10.28 14.88
N ALA A 6 -7.01 10.37 13.56
CA ALA A 6 -6.47 11.49 12.81
C ALA A 6 -7.11 12.83 13.21
N GLN A 7 -8.41 12.85 13.45
CA GLN A 7 -9.12 14.03 13.95
C GLN A 7 -8.69 14.46 15.36
N SER A 8 -8.23 13.53 16.20
CA SER A 8 -7.69 13.84 17.53
C SER A 8 -6.21 14.24 17.53
N GLU A 9 -5.49 14.00 16.43
CA GLU A 9 -4.09 14.43 16.30
C GLU A 9 -4.03 15.91 15.90
N THR A 10 -3.08 16.65 16.47
CA THR A 10 -2.88 18.08 16.17
C THR A 10 -1.90 18.30 15.03
N ASP A 11 -0.78 17.56 15.07
CA ASP A 11 0.40 17.83 14.25
C ASP A 11 0.96 16.54 13.59
N ALA A 12 0.28 15.40 13.76
CA ALA A 12 0.69 14.11 13.24
C ALA A 12 -0.32 13.55 12.22
N TYR A 13 0.19 13.11 11.08
CA TYR A 13 -0.60 12.31 10.14
C TYR A 13 -0.80 10.91 10.69
N VAL A 14 -1.95 10.31 10.40
CA VAL A 14 -2.23 8.92 10.76
C VAL A 14 -2.13 8.06 9.51
N VAL A 15 -1.21 7.09 9.53
CA VAL A 15 -1.11 6.06 8.50
C VAL A 15 -1.87 4.83 8.98
N TRP A 16 -2.87 4.43 8.20
CA TRP A 16 -3.61 3.19 8.43
C TRP A 16 -3.14 2.13 7.44
N LEU A 17 -2.68 1.01 7.98
CA LEU A 17 -2.27 -0.16 7.22
C LEU A 17 -3.28 -1.28 7.42
N GLN A 18 -3.62 -1.96 6.33
CA GLN A 18 -4.52 -3.10 6.34
C GLN A 18 -3.94 -4.23 5.50
N PHE A 19 -3.85 -5.41 6.08
CA PHE A 19 -3.45 -6.64 5.40
C PHE A 19 -4.71 -7.45 5.09
N GLU A 20 -4.89 -7.81 3.84
CA GLU A 20 -5.99 -8.68 3.40
C GLU A 20 -5.45 -9.81 2.53
N LYS A 21 -6.18 -10.93 2.46
CA LYS A 21 -5.95 -11.94 1.43
C LYS A 21 -6.39 -11.41 0.08
N ASP A 22 -5.59 -11.61 -0.95
CA ASP A 22 -6.05 -11.37 -2.32
C ASP A 22 -6.84 -12.59 -2.80
N SER A 23 -8.12 -12.62 -2.43
CA SER A 23 -9.03 -13.73 -2.72
C SER A 23 -9.68 -13.64 -4.10
N PHE A 24 -9.35 -12.67 -4.94
CA PHE A 24 -9.96 -12.53 -6.28
C PHE A 24 -8.90 -12.48 -7.37
N GLN A 25 -8.69 -13.62 -8.04
CA GLN A 25 -7.64 -13.79 -9.02
C GLN A 25 -8.24 -14.26 -10.33
N ASN A 26 -7.91 -13.58 -11.44
CA ASN A 26 -8.37 -13.93 -12.80
C ASN A 26 -9.88 -14.17 -12.91
N GLY A 27 -10.70 -13.36 -12.21
CA GLY A 27 -12.16 -13.49 -12.26
C GLY A 27 -12.77 -14.56 -11.35
N GLN A 28 -11.96 -15.23 -10.51
CA GLN A 28 -12.42 -16.29 -9.61
C GLN A 28 -12.10 -15.98 -8.15
N ILE A 29 -12.98 -16.45 -7.26
CA ILE A 29 -12.78 -16.37 -5.81
C ILE A 29 -11.89 -17.53 -5.36
N VAL A 30 -10.73 -17.22 -4.77
CA VAL A 30 -9.79 -18.18 -4.18
C VAL A 30 -9.92 -18.13 -2.67
N VAL A 31 -10.60 -19.12 -2.09
CA VAL A 31 -10.97 -19.17 -0.67
C VAL A 31 -9.75 -19.22 0.27
N ASN A 32 -8.66 -19.85 -0.16
CA ASN A 32 -7.39 -19.93 0.58
C ASN A 32 -6.24 -19.38 -0.26
N SER A 33 -6.41 -18.16 -0.76
CA SER A 33 -5.34 -17.49 -1.49
C SER A 33 -4.09 -17.37 -0.60
N PRO A 34 -2.91 -17.81 -1.08
CA PRO A 34 -1.66 -17.53 -0.41
C PRO A 34 -1.20 -16.08 -0.63
N ASP A 35 -1.86 -15.34 -1.51
CA ASP A 35 -1.52 -13.97 -1.87
C ASP A 35 -2.12 -12.96 -0.90
N LEU A 36 -1.40 -11.86 -0.69
CA LEU A 36 -1.77 -10.81 0.24
C LEU A 36 -1.80 -9.47 -0.49
N VAL A 37 -2.65 -8.58 -0.01
CA VAL A 37 -2.63 -7.18 -0.39
C VAL A 37 -2.46 -6.33 0.86
N VAL A 38 -1.44 -5.47 0.84
CA VAL A 38 -1.23 -4.45 1.85
C VAL A 38 -1.86 -3.16 1.32
N LYS A 39 -2.90 -2.69 2.00
CA LYS A 39 -3.52 -1.39 1.71
C LYS A 39 -2.99 -0.37 2.70
N TYR A 40 -2.71 0.83 2.23
CA TYR A 40 -2.39 1.96 3.08
C TYR A 40 -3.30 3.15 2.79
N ASN A 41 -3.56 3.94 3.82
CA ASN A 41 -4.22 5.24 3.72
C ASN A 41 -3.56 6.23 4.68
N ILE A 42 -3.30 7.45 4.22
CA ILE A 42 -2.71 8.53 5.00
C ILE A 42 -3.78 9.58 5.27
N TYR A 43 -4.04 9.86 6.55
CA TYR A 43 -5.05 10.82 6.98
C TYR A 43 -4.40 12.07 7.59
N ALA A 44 -4.91 13.24 7.21
CA ALA A 44 -4.46 14.52 7.75
C ALA A 44 -4.91 14.73 9.21
N PRO A 45 -4.08 15.36 10.06
CA PRO A 45 -4.47 15.72 11.42
C PRO A 45 -5.68 16.67 11.42
N ARG A 46 -6.45 16.67 12.52
CA ARG A 46 -7.64 17.51 12.78
C ARG A 46 -8.85 17.23 11.88
N THR A 47 -8.65 17.04 10.59
CA THR A 47 -9.75 16.82 9.63
C THR A 47 -10.07 15.34 9.43
N GLY A 48 -9.05 14.47 9.50
CA GLY A 48 -9.16 13.06 9.13
C GLY A 48 -9.38 12.84 7.63
N GLU A 49 -9.09 13.85 6.80
CA GLU A 49 -9.18 13.77 5.35
C GLU A 49 -8.11 12.83 4.80
N SER A 50 -8.48 11.94 3.87
CA SER A 50 -7.55 11.04 3.19
C SER A 50 -6.71 11.82 2.18
N LYS A 51 -5.39 11.82 2.35
CA LYS A 51 -4.44 12.53 1.48
C LYS A 51 -3.80 11.62 0.43
N ALA A 52 -3.58 10.36 0.78
CA ALA A 52 -3.10 9.36 -0.15
C ALA A 52 -3.60 7.98 0.26
N LYS A 53 -3.79 7.10 -0.72
CA LYS A 53 -4.11 5.70 -0.51
C LYS A 53 -3.50 4.85 -1.61
N GLY A 54 -3.16 3.62 -1.28
CA GLY A 54 -2.60 2.69 -2.25
C GLY A 54 -2.70 1.25 -1.80
N LYS A 55 -2.28 0.37 -2.70
CA LYS A 55 -2.22 -1.07 -2.48
C LYS A 55 -0.91 -1.61 -3.03
N VAL A 56 -0.31 -2.54 -2.30
CA VAL A 56 0.87 -3.31 -2.69
C VAL A 56 0.48 -4.79 -2.62
N PHE A 57 0.78 -5.52 -3.69
CA PHE A 57 0.41 -6.93 -3.82
C PHE A 57 1.61 -7.82 -3.53
N TYR A 58 1.39 -8.83 -2.69
CA TYR A 58 2.27 -9.97 -2.50
C TYR A 58 1.70 -11.14 -3.30
N GLN A 59 2.51 -11.68 -4.21
CA GLN A 59 2.20 -12.90 -4.95
C GLN A 59 3.09 -14.04 -4.45
N ALA A 60 2.50 -15.02 -3.79
CA ALA A 60 3.19 -16.23 -3.40
C ALA A 60 3.47 -17.07 -4.65
N MET A 61 4.74 -17.27 -4.98
CA MET A 61 5.13 -18.27 -5.97
C MET A 61 4.90 -19.69 -5.43
N ALA A 62 3.66 -20.17 -5.43
CA ALA A 62 3.32 -21.59 -5.27
C ALA A 62 1.81 -21.82 -5.47
N GLY A 63 1.34 -21.74 -6.71
CA GLY A 63 0.07 -22.35 -7.13
C GLY A 63 0.33 -23.29 -8.32
N PRO A 64 -0.51 -24.30 -8.61
CA PRO A 64 -0.26 -25.29 -9.68
C PRO A 64 -0.13 -24.70 -11.11
N ARG A 65 -0.30 -23.38 -11.27
CA ARG A 65 -0.23 -22.63 -12.52
C ARG A 65 0.65 -21.38 -12.40
N GLY A 66 1.73 -21.45 -11.62
CA GLY A 66 2.72 -20.37 -11.53
C GLY A 66 3.16 -19.92 -12.93
N ARG A 67 2.96 -18.63 -13.25
CA ARG A 67 3.39 -18.03 -14.52
C ARG A 67 4.91 -18.11 -14.61
N ALA A 68 5.42 -19.06 -15.40
CA ALA A 68 6.76 -19.02 -15.93
C ALA A 68 6.83 -17.88 -16.96
N GLY A 69 7.50 -16.77 -16.62
CA GLY A 69 7.62 -15.64 -17.54
C GLY A 69 8.69 -14.61 -17.19
N SER A 70 9.51 -14.85 -16.17
CA SER A 70 10.66 -14.03 -15.79
C SER A 70 11.77 -14.99 -15.41
N SER A 71 12.93 -14.89 -16.06
CA SER A 71 14.09 -15.76 -15.83
C SER A 71 14.66 -15.64 -14.42
N ASP A 72 14.28 -14.58 -13.70
CA ASP A 72 14.51 -14.45 -12.28
C ASP A 72 13.17 -14.46 -11.55
N PRO A 73 12.92 -15.41 -10.64
CA PRO A 73 11.71 -15.38 -9.83
C PRO A 73 11.77 -14.17 -8.91
N VAL A 74 11.04 -13.11 -9.26
CA VAL A 74 10.82 -11.98 -8.36
C VAL A 74 10.02 -12.50 -7.16
N LYS A 75 10.74 -12.87 -6.11
CA LYS A 75 10.17 -13.17 -4.80
C LYS A 75 9.68 -11.87 -4.20
N ILE A 76 8.47 -11.42 -4.53
CA ILE A 76 7.81 -10.47 -3.63
C ILE A 76 7.48 -11.30 -2.40
N THR A 77 8.25 -11.17 -1.33
CA THR A 77 7.94 -11.74 -0.01
C THR A 77 6.96 -10.82 0.72
N ALA A 78 6.30 -11.29 1.79
CA ALA A 78 5.52 -10.40 2.66
C ALA A 78 6.38 -9.23 3.19
N GLU A 79 7.66 -9.49 3.43
CA GLU A 79 8.66 -8.49 3.78
C GLU A 79 8.88 -7.49 2.64
N ALA A 80 9.07 -7.93 1.40
CA ALA A 80 9.22 -7.03 0.25
C ALA A 80 7.98 -6.16 0.02
N ALA A 81 6.77 -6.74 0.15
CA ALA A 81 5.53 -5.96 0.08
C ALA A 81 5.41 -4.95 1.24
N GLY A 82 5.92 -5.30 2.42
CA GLY A 82 6.03 -4.40 3.56
C GLY A 82 7.01 -3.25 3.33
N ILE A 83 8.20 -3.55 2.82
CA ILE A 83 9.22 -2.56 2.45
C ILE A 83 8.66 -1.61 1.39
N GLU A 84 8.10 -2.13 0.29
CA GLU A 84 7.52 -1.28 -0.76
C GLU A 84 6.36 -0.42 -0.23
N THR A 85 5.54 -0.94 0.68
CA THR A 85 4.50 -0.13 1.33
C THR A 85 5.11 1.00 2.15
N ALA A 86 6.17 0.72 2.91
CA ALA A 86 6.88 1.72 3.70
C ALA A 86 7.51 2.80 2.80
N ASP A 87 8.18 2.39 1.73
CA ASP A 87 8.80 3.30 0.77
C ASP A 87 7.76 4.23 0.14
N ARG A 88 6.61 3.72 -0.32
CA ARG A 88 5.54 4.55 -0.88
C ARG A 88 4.96 5.56 0.13
N VAL A 89 4.88 5.19 1.39
CA VAL A 89 4.43 6.10 2.45
C VAL A 89 5.49 7.18 2.71
N ILE A 90 6.77 6.79 2.79
CA ILE A 90 7.89 7.72 3.01
C ILE A 90 8.05 8.68 1.82
N ASP A 91 7.96 8.19 0.60
CA ASP A 91 8.01 8.97 -0.63
C ASP A 91 6.90 10.01 -0.65
N TRP A 92 5.69 9.64 -0.23
CA TRP A 92 4.60 10.60 -0.12
C TRP A 92 4.95 11.73 0.85
N PHE A 93 5.50 11.43 2.02
CA PHE A 93 5.93 12.47 2.98
C PHE A 93 7.12 13.29 2.48
N THR A 94 7.99 12.71 1.67
CA THR A 94 9.19 13.39 1.14
C THR A 94 8.85 14.31 -0.03
N LEU A 95 8.05 13.83 -0.99
CA LEU A 95 7.57 14.60 -2.13
C LEU A 95 6.58 15.68 -1.69
N SER A 96 5.74 15.43 -0.69
CA SER A 96 4.81 16.46 -0.17
C SER A 96 5.53 17.61 0.54
N ARG A 97 6.80 17.45 0.92
CA ARG A 97 7.64 18.54 1.44
C ARG A 97 8.24 19.41 0.32
N HIS A 98 8.26 18.92 -0.91
CA HIS A 98 8.71 19.66 -2.09
C HIS A 98 7.52 19.85 -3.06
N PRO A 99 6.72 20.93 -2.92
CA PRO A 99 5.78 21.26 -3.97
C PRO A 99 6.56 21.48 -5.28
N PRO A 100 6.10 20.96 -6.43
CA PRO A 100 6.69 21.34 -7.71
C PRO A 100 6.59 22.86 -7.82
N GLN A 101 7.73 23.52 -7.98
CA GLN A 101 7.73 24.94 -8.29
C GLN A 101 7.03 25.09 -9.64
N LEU A 102 5.81 25.62 -9.62
CA LEU A 102 5.17 26.10 -10.83
C LEU A 102 6.08 27.20 -11.39
N GLU A 103 6.87 26.87 -12.41
CA GLU A 103 7.42 27.86 -13.32
C GLU A 103 6.22 28.61 -13.89
N ARG A 104 6.01 29.83 -13.40
CA ARG A 104 5.06 30.75 -14.01
C ARG A 104 5.72 31.31 -15.28
N PRO A 105 5.03 31.28 -16.43
CA PRO A 105 5.46 32.04 -17.60
C PRO A 105 5.39 33.56 -17.34
#